data_AF-A0A2H0K963-F1
#
_entry.id   AF-A0A2H0K963-F1
#
_cell.length_a   1.000
_cell.length_b   1.000
_cell.length_c   1.000
_cell.angle_alpha   90.00
_cell.angle_beta   90.00
_cell.angle_gamma   90.00
#
_symmetry.space_group_name_H-M   'P 1'
#
loop_
_entity.id
_entity.type
_entity.pdbx_description
1 polymer ?
#
loop_
_entity_poly.entity_id
_entity_poly.type
_entity_poly.pdbx_seq_one_letter_code
_entity_poly.pdbx_strand_id
1 'polypeptide(L)'
;MQKAFIFIGNSGSGKGTQANLIENFLKENYKIPVLNIETGDAFRDFIKKDDFVNKESAKIYSNASRQPDFLACYMWTSLILKNYKGNQHIIFDGAARSLIEAEMLDTALRFLNFKDSVVIFLNVSREWSKKHLMSRGRFDDLDISKLEKRLDWFDEDVVPSIEYYRNNPSYLFFEIDGEQRIEKVHADIMVKVKDLFL
;
A
#
# COMPACT_ATOMS: atom_id res chain seq x y z
N MET A 1 -10.08 -19.01 -4.35
CA MET A 1 -10.52 -17.93 -5.28
C MET A 1 -9.42 -16.86 -5.36
N GLN A 2 -9.31 -16.09 -6.45
CA GLN A 2 -8.35 -14.98 -6.51
C GLN A 2 -8.77 -13.88 -5.53
N LYS A 3 -7.78 -13.21 -4.92
CA LYS A 3 -7.98 -12.17 -3.92
C LYS A 3 -7.05 -10.99 -4.20
N ALA A 4 -7.54 -9.79 -3.96
CA ALA A 4 -6.74 -8.58 -3.90
C ALA A 4 -6.47 -8.24 -2.43
N PHE A 5 -5.21 -7.99 -2.09
CA PHE A 5 -4.78 -7.55 -0.76
C PHE A 5 -4.31 -6.11 -0.84
N ILE A 6 -4.81 -5.25 0.04
CA ILE A 6 -4.48 -3.84 0.11
C ILE A 6 -3.85 -3.59 1.47
N PHE A 7 -2.56 -3.28 1.50
CA PHE A 7 -1.86 -2.93 2.74
C PHE A 7 -1.84 -1.40 2.91
N ILE A 8 -2.49 -0.94 3.97
CA ILE A 8 -2.60 0.48 4.31
C ILE A 8 -2.09 0.76 5.73
N GLY A 9 -1.68 2.00 5.99
CA GLY A 9 -1.04 2.42 7.24
C GLY A 9 0.10 3.39 7.03
N ASN A 10 0.55 4.02 8.11
CA ASN A 10 1.50 5.13 8.03
C ASN A 10 2.90 4.67 7.57
N SER A 11 3.69 5.55 6.96
CA SER A 11 5.07 5.22 6.60
C SER A 11 5.84 4.73 7.84
N GLY A 12 6.64 3.68 7.71
CA GLY A 12 7.29 3.03 8.86
C GLY A 12 6.46 1.97 9.58
N SER A 13 5.19 1.73 9.22
CA SER A 13 4.35 0.72 9.87
C SER A 13 4.64 -0.75 9.52
N GLY A 14 5.56 -1.03 8.59
CA GLY A 14 5.92 -2.40 8.20
C GLY A 14 5.07 -3.03 7.09
N LYS A 15 4.22 -2.27 6.38
CA LYS A 15 3.35 -2.75 5.28
C LYS A 15 4.08 -3.63 4.27
N GLY A 16 5.14 -3.11 3.64
CA GLY A 16 5.89 -3.88 2.63
C GLY A 16 6.49 -5.17 3.18
N THR A 17 6.91 -5.19 4.46
CA THR A 17 7.36 -6.43 5.10
C THR A 17 6.22 -7.44 5.20
N GLN A 18 5.03 -7.01 5.63
CA GLN A 18 3.87 -7.91 5.75
C GLN A 18 3.31 -8.33 4.39
N ALA A 19 3.35 -7.45 3.38
CA ALA A 19 3.01 -7.75 2.00
C ALA A 19 3.91 -8.87 1.43
N ASN A 20 5.23 -8.77 1.63
CA ASN A 20 6.19 -9.79 1.20
C ASN A 20 5.98 -11.12 1.94
N LEU A 21 5.67 -11.09 3.25
CA LEU A 21 5.40 -12.31 4.00
C LEU A 21 4.12 -13.00 3.52
N ILE A 22 3.06 -12.24 3.24
CA ILE A 22 1.83 -12.78 2.65
C ILE A 22 2.09 -13.32 1.24
N GLU A 23 2.85 -12.62 0.41
CA GLU A 23 3.23 -13.12 -0.91
C GLU A 23 3.96 -14.47 -0.82
N ASN A 24 4.94 -14.59 0.07
CA ASN A 24 5.69 -15.84 0.28
C ASN A 24 4.77 -16.97 0.75
N PHE A 25 3.92 -16.69 1.74
CA PHE A 25 2.92 -17.64 2.21
C PHE A 25 2.02 -18.12 1.05
N LEU A 26 1.55 -17.20 0.19
CA LEU A 26 0.71 -17.53 -0.95
C LEU A 26 1.44 -18.42 -1.95
N LYS A 27 2.69 -18.10 -2.29
CA LYS A 27 3.52 -18.87 -3.22
C LYS A 27 3.85 -20.27 -2.70
N GLU A 28 4.06 -20.42 -1.39
CA GLU A 28 4.43 -21.69 -0.77
C GLU A 28 3.23 -22.63 -0.60
N ASN A 29 2.04 -22.09 -0.30
CA ASN A 29 0.87 -22.87 0.08
C ASN A 29 -0.19 -22.99 -1.04
N TYR A 30 -0.15 -22.11 -2.04
CA TYR A 30 -1.17 -22.06 -3.09
C TYR A 30 -0.55 -21.97 -4.49
N LYS A 31 -1.28 -22.50 -5.47
CA LYS A 31 -0.83 -22.57 -6.88
C LYS A 31 -1.17 -21.31 -7.69
N ILE A 32 -1.89 -20.35 -7.11
CA ILE A 32 -2.31 -19.13 -7.81
C ILE A 32 -1.14 -18.13 -7.76
N PRO A 33 -0.61 -17.66 -8.91
CA PRO A 33 0.47 -16.69 -8.91
C PRO A 33 0.07 -15.36 -8.26
N VAL A 34 1.06 -14.57 -7.86
CA VAL A 34 0.85 -13.26 -7.24
C VAL A 34 1.39 -12.16 -8.15
N LEU A 35 0.64 -11.07 -8.31
CA LEU A 35 1.08 -9.83 -8.91
C LEU A 35 1.23 -8.77 -7.81
N ASN A 36 2.46 -8.34 -7.56
CA ASN A 36 2.72 -7.21 -6.67
C ASN A 36 2.62 -5.89 -7.42
N ILE A 37 1.91 -4.94 -6.82
CA ILE A 37 1.79 -3.56 -7.27
C ILE A 37 2.48 -2.69 -6.22
N GLU A 38 3.79 -2.50 -6.39
CA GLU A 38 4.58 -1.58 -5.56
C GLU A 38 4.67 -0.21 -6.25
N THR A 39 3.83 0.73 -5.82
CA THR A 39 3.81 2.08 -6.41
C THR A 39 5.05 2.89 -6.08
N GLY A 40 5.68 2.61 -4.93
CA GLY A 40 6.85 3.32 -4.46
C GLY A 40 8.05 3.20 -5.42
N ASP A 41 8.34 1.99 -5.90
CA ASP A 41 9.42 1.77 -6.86
C ASP A 41 9.09 2.38 -8.22
N ALA A 42 7.86 2.22 -8.70
CA ALA A 42 7.41 2.83 -9.95
C ALA A 42 7.58 4.36 -9.94
N PHE A 43 7.24 5.01 -8.82
CA PHE A 43 7.49 6.44 -8.64
C PHE A 43 8.96 6.81 -8.60
N ARG A 44 9.80 6.04 -7.90
CA ARG A 44 11.26 6.27 -7.85
C ARG A 44 11.90 6.18 -9.23
N ASP A 45 11.46 5.24 -10.05
CA ASP A 45 11.95 5.12 -11.43
C ASP A 45 11.37 6.17 -12.35
N PHE A 46 10.13 6.61 -12.09
CA PHE A 46 9.53 7.72 -12.81
C PHE A 46 10.31 9.02 -12.61
N ILE A 47 10.61 9.42 -11.37
CA ILE A 47 11.26 10.71 -11.10
C ILE A 47 12.73 10.80 -11.58
N LYS A 48 13.35 9.67 -11.95
CA LYS A 48 14.72 9.64 -12.50
C LYS A 48 14.79 10.08 -13.97
N LYS A 49 13.66 10.15 -14.68
CA LYS A 49 13.61 10.52 -16.10
C LYS A 49 13.65 12.03 -16.29
N ASP A 50 14.04 12.47 -17.49
CA ASP A 50 14.33 13.88 -17.78
C ASP A 50 13.19 14.65 -18.48
N ASP A 51 12.03 14.02 -18.69
CA ASP A 51 10.87 14.69 -19.31
C ASP A 51 10.21 15.70 -18.35
N PHE A 52 9.39 16.61 -18.91
CA PHE A 52 8.74 17.68 -18.15
C PHE A 52 7.96 17.16 -16.94
N VAL A 53 7.08 16.17 -17.14
CA VAL A 53 6.23 15.62 -16.05
C VAL A 53 7.05 14.91 -14.97
N ASN A 54 8.18 14.30 -15.34
CA ASN A 54 9.09 13.62 -14.44
C ASN A 54 9.84 14.62 -13.55
N LYS A 55 10.29 15.73 -14.15
CA LYS A 55 10.88 16.88 -13.43
C LYS A 55 9.89 17.51 -12.44
N GLU A 56 8.64 17.73 -12.85
CA GLU A 56 7.60 18.25 -11.94
C GLU A 56 7.33 17.28 -10.77
N SER A 57 7.21 15.99 -11.08
CA SER A 57 7.05 14.95 -10.04
C SER A 57 8.27 14.88 -9.10
N ALA A 58 9.49 15.05 -9.62
CA ALA A 58 10.71 15.08 -8.82
C ALA A 58 10.77 16.29 -7.86
N LYS A 59 10.27 17.47 -8.27
CA LYS A 59 10.14 18.65 -7.39
C LYS A 59 9.17 18.41 -6.24
N ILE A 60 8.04 17.77 -6.52
CA ILE A 60 7.07 17.40 -5.48
C ILE A 60 7.73 16.39 -4.51
N TYR A 61 8.42 15.38 -5.05
CA TYR A 61 9.08 14.35 -4.25
C TYR A 61 10.18 14.95 -3.34
N SER A 62 11.02 15.85 -3.86
CA SER A 62 12.13 16.44 -3.09
C SER A 62 11.65 17.29 -1.90
N ASN A 63 10.44 17.86 -2.01
CA ASN A 63 9.75 18.60 -0.95
C ASN A 63 8.97 17.70 0.03
N ALA A 64 9.17 16.38 -0.04
CA ALA A 64 8.40 15.37 0.68
C ALA A 64 6.90 15.49 0.47
N SER A 65 6.52 15.98 -0.73
CA SER A 65 5.15 16.22 -1.11
C SER A 65 4.51 15.01 -1.85
N ARG A 66 3.18 14.94 -1.92
CA ARG A 66 2.34 13.81 -2.29
C ARG A 66 2.09 14.07 -3.73
N GLN A 67 2.30 13.03 -4.50
CA GLN A 67 2.04 13.09 -5.90
C GLN A 67 0.53 13.27 -6.09
N PRO A 68 0.11 14.11 -7.04
CA PRO A 68 -1.31 14.31 -7.30
C PRO A 68 -2.00 13.00 -7.66
N ASP A 69 -3.27 12.85 -7.26
CA ASP A 69 -4.02 11.58 -7.33
C ASP A 69 -4.01 10.97 -8.73
N PHE A 70 -4.11 11.79 -9.78
CA PHE A 70 -4.11 11.29 -11.17
C PHE A 70 -2.82 10.53 -11.49
N LEU A 71 -1.67 11.01 -10.98
CA LEU A 71 -0.38 10.40 -11.24
C LEU A 71 -0.22 9.11 -10.43
N ALA A 72 -0.66 9.10 -9.17
CA ALA A 72 -0.69 7.89 -8.35
C ALA A 72 -1.59 6.81 -8.98
N CYS A 73 -2.80 7.19 -9.38
CA CYS A 73 -3.73 6.34 -10.11
C CYS A 73 -3.10 5.80 -11.39
N TYR A 74 -2.49 6.67 -12.19
CA TYR A 74 -1.80 6.25 -13.41
C TYR A 74 -0.71 5.20 -13.15
N MET A 75 0.10 5.36 -12.10
CA MET A 75 1.18 4.41 -11.80
C MET A 75 0.66 2.99 -11.53
N TRP A 76 -0.24 2.83 -10.57
CA TRP A 76 -0.73 1.48 -10.25
C TRP A 76 -1.65 0.92 -11.33
N THR A 77 -2.51 1.73 -11.97
CA THR A 77 -3.35 1.26 -13.09
C THR A 77 -2.50 0.76 -14.24
N SER A 78 -1.43 1.47 -14.61
CA SER A 78 -0.52 1.05 -15.68
C SER A 78 0.16 -0.28 -15.38
N LEU A 79 0.55 -0.52 -14.12
CA LEU A 79 1.12 -1.79 -13.69
C LEU A 79 0.10 -2.94 -13.77
N ILE A 80 -1.15 -2.71 -13.37
CA ILE A 80 -2.24 -3.69 -13.50
C ILE A 80 -2.46 -4.01 -14.98
N LEU A 81 -2.72 -3.00 -15.81
CA LEU A 81 -3.08 -3.16 -17.22
C LEU A 81 -1.99 -3.87 -18.02
N LYS A 82 -0.71 -3.62 -17.69
CA LYS A 82 0.42 -4.26 -18.36
C LYS A 82 0.63 -5.72 -17.91
N ASN A 83 0.48 -6.00 -16.61
CA ASN A 83 1.02 -7.22 -16.01
C ASN A 83 -0.04 -8.23 -15.58
N TYR A 84 -1.27 -7.81 -15.27
CA TYR A 84 -2.31 -8.72 -14.78
C TYR A 84 -2.78 -9.69 -15.88
N LYS A 85 -2.77 -10.99 -15.57
CA LYS A 85 -3.13 -12.06 -16.51
C LYS A 85 -4.52 -12.67 -16.28
N GLY A 86 -5.29 -12.16 -15.33
CA GLY A 86 -6.64 -12.67 -15.01
C GLY A 86 -6.65 -13.95 -14.16
N ASN A 87 -5.48 -14.46 -13.77
CA ASN A 87 -5.33 -15.70 -12.99
C ASN A 87 -4.43 -15.55 -11.76
N GLN A 88 -4.36 -14.34 -11.17
CA GLN A 88 -3.40 -14.02 -10.11
C GLN A 88 -4.10 -13.41 -8.88
N HIS A 89 -3.52 -13.63 -7.71
CA HIS A 89 -3.73 -12.71 -6.60
C HIS A 89 -3.07 -11.37 -6.93
N ILE A 90 -3.58 -10.27 -6.37
CA ILE A 90 -2.94 -8.96 -6.48
C ILE A 90 -2.62 -8.48 -5.07
N ILE A 91 -1.41 -7.97 -4.86
CA ILE A 91 -1.02 -7.32 -3.61
C ILE A 91 -0.65 -5.87 -3.91
N PHE A 92 -1.34 -4.95 -3.26
CA PHE A 92 -1.05 -3.52 -3.30
C PHE A 92 -0.25 -3.13 -2.06
N ASP A 93 1.00 -2.71 -2.27
CA ASP A 93 1.81 -2.08 -1.22
C ASP A 93 1.85 -0.56 -1.45
N GLY A 94 1.14 0.17 -0.59
CA GLY A 94 1.19 1.63 -0.55
C GLY A 94 0.15 2.35 -1.41
N ALA A 95 -0.92 1.67 -1.82
CA ALA A 95 -2.17 2.27 -2.29
C ALA A 95 -3.33 1.82 -1.36
N ALA A 96 -4.38 2.60 -1.17
CA ALA A 96 -4.61 3.96 -1.64
C ALA A 96 -4.08 5.02 -0.65
N ARG A 97 -3.57 6.15 -1.14
CA ARG A 97 -3.07 7.27 -0.30
C ARG A 97 -4.01 8.48 -0.25
N SER A 98 -5.22 8.33 -0.75
CA SER A 98 -6.31 9.31 -0.64
C SER A 98 -7.65 8.62 -0.81
N LEU A 99 -8.74 9.30 -0.45
CA LEU A 99 -10.09 8.83 -0.74
C LEU A 99 -10.30 8.62 -2.25
N ILE A 100 -9.84 9.56 -3.08
CA ILE A 100 -9.96 9.49 -4.55
C ILE A 100 -9.23 8.25 -5.08
N GLU A 101 -8.01 7.98 -4.60
CA GLU A 101 -7.29 6.76 -4.98
C GLU A 101 -8.04 5.49 -4.56
N ALA A 102 -8.70 5.48 -3.40
CA ALA A 102 -9.45 4.32 -2.93
C ALA A 102 -10.70 4.05 -3.76
N GLU A 103 -11.45 5.11 -4.11
CA GLU A 103 -12.58 5.03 -5.02
C GLU A 103 -12.15 4.55 -6.42
N MET A 104 -11.03 5.07 -6.93
CA MET A 104 -10.48 4.61 -8.20
C MET A 104 -10.04 3.15 -8.15
N LEU A 105 -9.39 2.72 -7.07
CA LEU A 105 -8.99 1.33 -6.90
C LEU A 105 -10.22 0.41 -6.81
N ASP A 106 -11.30 0.84 -6.16
CA ASP A 106 -12.57 0.12 -6.13
C ASP A 106 -13.15 -0.10 -7.54
N THR A 107 -13.13 0.93 -8.39
CA THR A 107 -13.59 0.77 -9.79
C THR A 107 -12.76 -0.27 -10.54
N ALA A 108 -11.44 -0.28 -10.34
CA ALA A 108 -10.54 -1.22 -11.00
C ALA A 108 -10.75 -2.66 -10.50
N LEU A 109 -10.88 -2.87 -9.19
CA LEU A 109 -11.09 -4.20 -8.61
C LEU A 109 -12.42 -4.81 -9.04
N ARG A 110 -13.49 -3.99 -9.11
CA ARG A 110 -14.79 -4.44 -9.63
C ARG A 110 -14.72 -4.79 -11.11
N PHE A 111 -14.06 -3.96 -11.92
CA PHE A 111 -13.86 -4.25 -13.35
C PHE A 111 -13.12 -5.59 -13.57
N LEU A 112 -12.15 -5.90 -12.71
CA LEU A 112 -11.38 -7.15 -12.75
C LEU A 112 -12.09 -8.34 -12.08
N ASN A 113 -13.34 -8.17 -11.63
CA ASN A 113 -14.15 -9.18 -10.94
C ASN A 113 -13.55 -9.72 -9.63
N PHE A 114 -12.73 -8.93 -8.93
CA PHE A 114 -12.32 -9.29 -7.57
C PHE A 114 -13.51 -9.14 -6.61
N LYS A 115 -13.70 -10.16 -5.78
CA LYS A 115 -14.73 -10.21 -4.73
C LYS A 115 -14.10 -10.41 -3.36
N ASP A 116 -14.66 -9.74 -2.36
CA ASP A 116 -14.16 -9.70 -0.97
C ASP A 116 -12.66 -9.46 -0.94
N SER A 117 -12.26 -8.33 -1.53
CA SER A 117 -10.89 -7.82 -1.46
C SER A 117 -10.54 -7.53 0.00
N VAL A 118 -9.33 -7.86 0.39
CA VAL A 118 -8.87 -7.81 1.78
C VAL A 118 -8.08 -6.52 2.00
N VAL A 119 -8.46 -5.74 3.00
CA VAL A 119 -7.73 -4.54 3.42
C VAL A 119 -7.09 -4.83 4.76
N ILE A 120 -5.77 -4.73 4.82
CA ILE A 120 -4.98 -4.91 6.04
C ILE A 120 -4.46 -3.53 6.44
N PHE A 121 -5.05 -2.96 7.47
CA PHE A 121 -4.60 -1.72 8.07
C PHE A 121 -3.63 -2.02 9.21
N LEU A 122 -2.34 -1.70 9.01
CA LEU A 122 -1.35 -1.73 10.07
C LEU A 122 -1.41 -0.44 10.86
N ASN A 123 -2.10 -0.49 12.01
CA ASN A 123 -2.27 0.64 12.91
C ASN A 123 -1.03 0.77 13.80
N VAL A 124 -0.38 1.93 13.72
CA VAL A 124 0.80 2.29 14.52
C VAL A 124 0.70 3.78 14.89
N SER A 125 1.26 4.16 16.03
CA SER A 125 1.38 5.54 16.43
C SER A 125 2.35 6.32 15.55
N ARG A 126 2.20 7.66 15.51
CA ARG A 126 3.20 8.56 14.89
C ARG A 126 4.60 8.33 15.45
N GLU A 127 4.72 8.13 16.76
CA GLU A 127 6.01 7.90 17.43
C GLU A 127 6.67 6.61 16.95
N TRP A 128 5.90 5.53 16.81
CA TRP A 128 6.39 4.28 16.25
C TRP A 128 6.88 4.45 14.81
N SER A 129 6.06 5.09 13.96
CA SER A 129 6.40 5.40 12.57
C SER A 129 7.68 6.22 12.48
N LYS A 130 7.81 7.28 13.29
CA LYS A 130 8.99 8.16 13.34
C LYS A 130 10.25 7.40 13.69
N LYS A 131 10.21 6.60 14.75
CA LYS A 131 11.34 5.76 15.18
C LYS A 131 11.80 4.81 14.06
N HIS A 132 10.87 4.16 13.38
CA HIS A 132 11.19 3.18 12.34
C HIS A 132 11.68 3.82 11.04
N LEU A 133 11.14 4.97 10.65
CA LEU A 133 11.61 5.71 9.49
C LEU A 133 13.06 6.19 9.68
N MET A 134 13.38 6.75 10.83
CA MET A 134 14.77 7.16 11.14
C MET A 134 15.74 5.98 11.11
N SER A 135 15.30 4.79 11.53
CA SER A 135 16.14 3.58 11.51
C SER A 135 16.34 2.98 10.11
N ARG A 136 15.48 3.33 9.14
CA ARG A 136 15.46 2.74 7.79
C ARG A 136 16.55 3.30 6.87
N GLY A 137 17.07 4.49 7.18
CA GLY A 137 18.24 5.08 6.51
C GLY A 137 18.06 5.44 5.03
N ARG A 138 16.84 5.59 4.53
CA ARG A 138 16.62 6.07 3.14
C ARG A 138 16.90 7.56 3.07
N PHE A 139 17.37 8.04 1.91
CA PHE A 139 17.77 9.44 1.70
C PHE A 139 16.65 10.45 2.04
N ASP A 140 15.40 10.06 1.84
CA ASP A 140 14.20 10.84 2.14
C ASP A 140 13.70 10.73 3.60
N ASP A 141 14.29 9.84 4.40
CA ASP A 141 13.97 9.63 5.83
C ASP A 141 14.93 10.39 6.76
N LEU A 142 15.93 11.10 6.22
CA LEU A 142 17.00 11.78 6.99
C LEU A 142 16.67 13.20 7.45
N ASP A 143 15.58 13.79 6.94
CA ASP A 143 15.15 15.15 7.29
C ASP A 143 13.89 15.09 8.16
N ILE A 144 14.03 15.48 9.43
CA ILE A 144 12.95 15.47 10.43
C ILE A 144 11.74 16.31 9.95
N SER A 145 11.98 17.44 9.27
CA SER A 145 10.90 18.30 8.80
C SER A 145 10.08 17.65 7.67
N LYS A 146 10.72 16.82 6.86
CA LYS A 146 10.07 16.03 5.80
C LYS A 146 9.31 14.83 6.38
N LEU A 147 9.82 14.25 7.46
CA LEU A 147 9.17 13.16 8.16
C LEU A 147 7.85 13.61 8.79
N GLU A 148 7.82 14.76 9.47
CA GLU A 148 6.57 15.29 10.06
C GLU A 148 5.50 15.53 8.99
N LYS A 149 5.86 16.15 7.86
CA LYS A 149 4.92 16.35 6.73
C LYS A 149 4.31 15.04 6.22
N ARG A 150 5.11 13.96 6.17
CA ARG A 150 4.62 12.65 5.74
C ARG A 150 3.62 12.05 6.73
N LEU A 151 3.85 12.29 8.02
CA LEU A 151 2.94 11.83 9.06
C LEU A 151 1.65 12.68 9.04
N ASP A 152 1.73 14.00 8.84
CA ASP A 152 0.57 14.90 8.77
C ASP A 152 -0.39 14.48 7.66
N TRP A 153 0.15 14.13 6.50
CA TRP A 153 -0.67 13.65 5.39
C TRP A 153 -1.27 12.28 5.56
N PHE A 154 -0.69 11.45 6.39
CA PHE A 154 -1.38 10.23 6.74
C PHE A 154 -2.72 10.57 7.39
N ASP A 155 -2.71 11.51 8.33
CA ASP A 155 -3.88 11.93 9.07
C ASP A 155 -4.88 12.69 8.17
N GLU A 156 -4.39 13.57 7.29
CA GLU A 156 -5.24 14.40 6.42
C GLU A 156 -5.80 13.66 5.19
N ASP A 157 -4.94 12.94 4.45
CA ASP A 157 -5.29 12.38 3.14
C ASP A 157 -5.60 10.87 3.23
N VAL A 158 -4.88 10.12 4.06
CA VAL A 158 -4.97 8.64 4.05
C VAL A 158 -6.05 8.12 5.00
N VAL A 159 -6.29 8.74 6.15
CA VAL A 159 -7.37 8.33 7.07
C VAL A 159 -8.75 8.28 6.38
N PRO A 160 -9.14 9.25 5.53
CA PRO A 160 -10.39 9.14 4.77
C PRO A 160 -10.50 7.87 3.91
N SER A 161 -9.39 7.38 3.35
CA SER A 161 -9.39 6.15 2.55
C SER A 161 -9.50 4.89 3.43
N ILE A 162 -8.91 4.92 4.62
CA ILE A 162 -9.07 3.87 5.64
C ILE A 162 -10.55 3.76 6.05
N GLU A 163 -11.19 4.89 6.34
CA GLU A 163 -12.60 4.92 6.73
C GLU A 163 -13.53 4.54 5.58
N TYR A 164 -13.20 4.88 4.34
CA TYR A 164 -13.90 4.38 3.17
C TYR A 164 -13.91 2.85 3.12
N TYR A 165 -12.74 2.21 3.29
CA TYR A 165 -12.67 0.75 3.28
C TYR A 165 -13.33 0.12 4.50
N ARG A 166 -13.15 0.69 5.69
CA ARG A 166 -13.74 0.21 6.95
C ARG A 166 -15.27 0.14 6.88
N ASN A 167 -15.88 1.13 6.22
CA ASN A 167 -17.34 1.27 6.13
C ASN A 167 -17.93 0.66 4.84
N ASN A 168 -17.11 0.07 3.96
CA ASN A 168 -17.57 -0.53 2.70
C ASN A 168 -17.68 -2.06 2.82
N PRO A 169 -18.90 -2.64 2.77
CA PRO A 169 -19.11 -4.07 2.96
C PRO A 169 -18.55 -4.95 1.82
N SER A 170 -18.10 -4.36 0.72
CA SER A 170 -17.43 -5.09 -0.37
C SER A 170 -16.00 -5.51 -0.01
N TYR A 171 -15.47 -5.00 1.11
CA TYR A 171 -14.12 -5.26 1.59
C TYR A 171 -14.12 -6.04 2.90
N LEU A 172 -13.16 -6.94 3.03
CA LEU A 172 -12.82 -7.57 4.30
C LEU A 172 -11.74 -6.70 4.97
N PHE A 173 -12.17 -5.84 5.88
CA PHE A 173 -11.28 -4.90 6.57
C PHE A 173 -10.74 -5.50 7.87
N PHE A 174 -9.41 -5.57 8.00
CA PHE A 174 -8.73 -6.04 9.19
C PHE A 174 -7.77 -4.97 9.69
N GLU A 175 -8.06 -4.45 10.88
CA GLU A 175 -7.14 -3.61 11.65
C GLU A 175 -6.23 -4.51 12.49
N ILE A 176 -4.92 -4.27 12.36
CA ILE A 176 -3.87 -5.05 13.01
C ILE A 176 -2.96 -4.09 13.77
N ASP A 177 -2.68 -4.40 15.03
CA ASP A 177 -1.66 -3.70 15.82
C ASP A 177 -0.27 -3.96 15.23
N GLY A 178 0.32 -2.92 14.65
CA GLY A 178 1.65 -2.97 14.04
C GLY A 178 2.80 -2.71 15.01
N GLU A 179 2.53 -2.34 16.28
CA GLU A 179 3.55 -2.02 17.28
C GLU A 179 4.11 -3.26 17.97
N GLN A 180 4.37 -4.30 17.18
CA GLN A 180 4.79 -5.61 17.65
C GLN A 180 5.97 -6.13 16.83
N ARG A 181 6.52 -7.27 17.23
CA ARG A 181 7.52 -7.98 16.41
C ARG A 181 6.92 -8.39 15.07
N ILE A 182 7.73 -8.37 14.01
CA ILE A 182 7.33 -8.72 12.64
C ILE A 182 6.59 -10.06 12.59
N GLU A 183 7.12 -11.08 13.29
CA GLU A 183 6.53 -12.42 13.33
C GLU A 183 5.13 -12.42 13.98
N LYS A 184 4.93 -11.59 14.99
CA LYS A 184 3.67 -11.50 15.72
C LYS A 184 2.61 -10.75 14.92
N VAL A 185 2.98 -9.63 14.28
CA VAL A 185 2.11 -8.93 13.32
C VAL A 185 1.68 -9.87 12.20
N HIS A 186 2.60 -10.66 11.66
CA HIS A 186 2.29 -11.63 10.62
C HIS A 186 1.34 -12.71 11.12
N ALA A 187 1.58 -13.27 12.32
CA ALA A 187 0.69 -14.25 12.91
C ALA A 187 -0.74 -13.70 13.10
N ASP A 188 -0.89 -12.45 13.53
CA ASP A 188 -2.18 -11.80 13.72
C ASP A 188 -2.92 -11.61 12.38
N ILE A 189 -2.20 -11.23 11.31
CA ILE A 189 -2.74 -11.21 9.95
C ILE A 189 -3.21 -12.61 9.54
N MET A 190 -2.37 -13.62 9.75
CA MET A 190 -2.67 -15.01 9.35
C MET A 190 -3.92 -15.57 10.03
N VAL A 191 -4.16 -15.23 11.30
CA VAL A 191 -5.40 -15.59 11.99
C VAL A 191 -6.65 -15.05 11.27
N LYS A 192 -6.55 -13.90 10.60
CA LYS A 192 -7.68 -13.28 9.88
C LYS A 192 -7.83 -13.78 8.46
N VAL A 193 -6.73 -14.08 7.77
CA VAL A 193 -6.75 -14.30 6.31
C VAL A 193 -6.61 -15.76 5.89
N LYS A 194 -6.08 -16.66 6.73
CA LYS A 194 -5.74 -18.03 6.33
C LYS A 194 -6.94 -18.82 5.79
N ASP A 195 -8.11 -18.63 6.39
CA ASP A 195 -9.32 -19.37 6.01
C ASP A 195 -9.98 -18.79 4.76
N LEU A 196 -9.56 -17.62 4.27
CA LEU A 196 -10.04 -17.03 3.02
C LEU A 196 -9.53 -17.76 1.77
N PHE A 197 -8.61 -18.70 1.96
CA PHE A 197 -7.97 -19.47 0.90
C PHE A 197 -8.34 -20.96 0.89
N LEU A 198 -9.16 -21.41 1.85
CA LEU A 198 -9.82 -22.72 1.82
C LEU A 198 -10.96 -22.72 0.79
#